data_AF-A0A9E0L1C8-F1
#
_entry.id   AF-A0A9E0L1C8-F1
#
_cell.length_a   1.000
_cell.length_b   1.000
_cell.length_c   1.000
_cell.angle_alpha   90.00
_cell.angle_beta   90.00
_cell.angle_gamma   90.00
#
_symmetry.space_group_name_H-M   'P 1'
#
loop_
_entity.id
_entity.type
_entity.pdbx_description
1 polymer ?
#
loop_
_entity_poly.entity_id
_entity_poly.type
_entity_poly.pdbx_seq_one_letter_code
_entity_poly.pdbx_strand_id
1 'polypeptide(L)'
;MTDFKIRPSSPPVAPLRHPSEMDLEDQTIELLEMASLLSPRDMATLSVIVRRAAEISESEGEEVAIAVLDQIHGILEGRAPDA
;
A
#
# COMPACT_ATOMS: atom_id res chain seq x y z
N MET A 1 -29.84 -44.05 0.83
CA MET A 1 -28.53 -43.51 1.20
C MET A 1 -28.23 -42.33 0.28
N THR A 2 -28.53 -41.11 0.71
CA THR A 2 -28.08 -39.90 0.01
C THR A 2 -28.11 -38.75 1.00
N ASP A 3 -26.94 -38.39 1.53
CA ASP A 3 -26.75 -37.19 2.36
C ASP A 3 -25.83 -36.25 1.58
N PHE A 4 -26.43 -35.22 1.00
CA PHE A 4 -25.79 -34.23 0.14
C PHE A 4 -25.21 -33.12 1.03
N LYS A 5 -23.97 -33.29 1.47
CA LYS A 5 -23.29 -32.38 2.40
C LYS A 5 -22.70 -31.19 1.64
N ILE A 6 -23.49 -30.13 1.44
CA ILE A 6 -23.01 -28.82 0.96
C ILE A 6 -22.48 -28.05 2.16
N ARG A 7 -21.21 -27.63 2.14
CA ARG A 7 -20.76 -26.32 2.68
C ARG A 7 -19.47 -25.87 2.01
N PRO A 8 -19.46 -24.76 1.26
CA PRO A 8 -18.35 -23.83 1.25
C PRO A 8 -18.70 -22.68 2.19
N SER A 9 -18.13 -22.69 3.40
CA SER A 9 -18.12 -21.50 4.26
C SER A 9 -16.88 -20.71 3.89
N SER A 10 -16.96 -19.87 2.86
CA SER A 10 -15.97 -18.81 2.69
C SER A 10 -16.02 -17.92 3.93
N PRO A 11 -14.87 -17.57 4.55
CA PRO A 11 -14.86 -16.60 5.62
C PRO A 11 -15.41 -15.26 5.10
N PRO A 12 -16.09 -14.47 5.94
CA PRO A 12 -16.47 -13.12 5.55
C PRO A 12 -15.18 -12.36 5.22
N VAL A 13 -15.03 -11.95 3.97
CA VAL A 13 -14.04 -10.93 3.60
C VAL A 13 -14.44 -9.70 4.39
N ALA A 14 -13.65 -9.35 5.41
CA ALA A 14 -13.85 -8.12 6.15
C ALA A 14 -13.84 -6.96 5.14
N PRO A 15 -14.80 -6.01 5.21
CA PRO A 15 -14.77 -4.87 4.32
C PRO A 15 -13.45 -4.13 4.52
N LEU A 16 -12.69 -3.96 3.43
CA LEU A 16 -11.56 -3.03 3.42
C LEU A 16 -12.13 -1.66 3.77
N ARG A 17 -11.83 -1.15 4.97
CA ARG A 17 -12.26 0.18 5.39
C ARG A 17 -11.61 1.21 4.48
N HIS A 18 -12.35 2.24 4.11
CA HIS A 18 -11.77 3.32 3.33
C HIS A 18 -10.77 4.09 4.20
N PRO A 19 -9.59 4.48 3.67
CA PRO A 19 -8.58 5.20 4.43
C PRO A 19 -9.08 6.53 5.01
N SER A 20 -10.13 7.11 4.43
CA SER A 20 -10.79 8.33 4.94
C SER A 20 -11.66 8.14 6.19
N GLU A 21 -11.94 6.89 6.59
CA GLU A 21 -12.75 6.57 7.78
C GLU A 21 -11.91 6.08 8.97
N MET A 22 -10.60 5.90 8.77
CA MET A 22 -9.67 5.46 9.80
C MET A 22 -9.13 6.65 10.57
N ASP A 23 -9.08 6.53 11.89
CA ASP A 23 -8.39 7.53 12.70
C ASP A 23 -6.87 7.42 12.49
N LEU A 24 -6.12 8.46 12.87
CA LEU A 24 -4.68 8.54 12.67
C LEU A 24 -3.91 7.38 13.36
N GLU A 25 -4.38 6.92 14.51
CA GLU A 25 -3.85 5.77 15.24
C GLU A 25 -4.02 4.48 14.43
N ASP A 26 -5.22 4.24 13.88
CA ASP A 26 -5.51 3.09 13.02
C ASP A 26 -4.63 3.10 11.76
N GLN A 27 -4.48 4.26 11.10
CA GLN A 27 -3.61 4.41 9.92
C GLN A 27 -2.13 4.17 10.28
N THR A 28 -1.70 4.63 11.46
CA THR A 28 -0.33 4.41 11.94
C THR A 28 -0.07 2.93 12.19
N ILE A 29 -1.01 2.22 12.81
CA ILE A 29 -0.91 0.79 13.07
C ILE A 29 -0.82 0.02 11.75
N GLU A 30 -1.69 0.31 10.78
CA GLU A 30 -1.69 -0.36 9.48
C GLU A 30 -0.35 -0.16 8.74
N LEU A 31 0.18 1.06 8.73
CA LEU A 31 1.50 1.35 8.15
C LEU A 31 2.62 0.56 8.84
N LEU A 32 2.59 0.44 10.16
CA LEU A 32 3.57 -0.33 10.93
C LEU A 32 3.46 -1.84 10.65
N GLU A 33 2.24 -2.37 10.54
CA GLU A 33 1.99 -3.76 10.17
C GLU A 33 2.52 -4.07 8.77
N MET A 34 2.24 -3.22 7.78
CA MET A 34 2.79 -3.37 6.42
C MET A 34 4.32 -3.31 6.42
N ALA A 35 4.90 -2.36 7.15
CA ALA A 35 6.34 -2.22 7.27
C ALA A 35 6.98 -3.47 7.91
N SER A 36 6.32 -4.10 8.87
CA SER A 36 6.82 -5.31 9.55
C SER A 36 7.03 -6.52 8.62
N LEU A 37 6.38 -6.54 7.45
CA LEU A 37 6.51 -7.59 6.44
C LEU A 37 7.76 -7.45 5.56
N LEU A 38 8.45 -6.32 5.63
CA LEU A 38 9.59 -6.00 4.77
C LEU A 38 10.90 -6.54 5.34
N SER A 39 11.81 -6.96 4.45
CA SER A 39 13.19 -7.22 4.86
C SER A 39 13.89 -5.92 5.28
N PRO A 40 14.98 -5.96 6.07
CA PRO A 40 15.73 -4.76 6.44
C PRO A 40 16.20 -3.92 5.24
N ARG A 41 16.51 -4.59 4.11
CA ARG A 41 16.91 -3.91 2.87
C ARG A 41 15.74 -3.17 2.22
N ASP A 42 14.58 -3.81 2.18
CA ASP A 42 13.38 -3.24 1.56
C ASP A 42 12.85 -2.08 2.41
N MET A 43 12.91 -2.22 3.73
CA MET A 43 12.60 -1.14 4.67
C MET A 43 13.51 0.09 4.45
N ALA A 44 14.82 -0.12 4.31
CA ALA A 44 15.76 0.97 4.03
C ALA A 44 15.45 1.67 2.69
N THR A 45 15.09 0.88 1.68
CA THR A 45 14.70 1.39 0.35
C THR A 45 13.40 2.21 0.43
N LEU A 46 12.38 1.68 1.12
CA LEU A 46 11.11 2.36 1.34
C LEU A 46 11.31 3.68 2.10
N SER A 47 12.13 3.70 3.14
CA SER A 47 12.44 4.92 3.90
C SER A 47 13.03 6.02 3.01
N VAL A 48 13.92 5.66 2.08
CA VAL A 48 14.50 6.62 1.12
C VAL A 48 13.44 7.13 0.15
N ILE A 49 12.58 6.26 -0.37
CA ILE A 49 11.48 6.63 -1.28
C ILE A 49 10.51 7.59 -0.59
N VAL A 50 10.04 7.25 0.62
CA VAL A 50 9.10 8.08 1.39
C VAL A 50 9.70 9.44 1.70
N ARG A 51 10.97 9.50 2.15
CA ARG A 51 11.64 10.77 2.41
C ARG A 51 11.72 11.63 1.15
N ARG A 52 12.10 11.04 0.01
CA ARG A 52 12.22 11.78 -1.25
C ARG A 52 10.87 12.26 -1.77
N ALA A 53 9.81 11.46 -1.63
CA ALA A 53 8.45 11.87 -1.98
C ALA A 53 7.97 13.04 -1.12
N ALA A 54 8.28 13.05 0.19
CA ALA A 54 7.98 14.17 1.07
C ALA A 54 8.73 15.45 0.63
N GLU A 55 10.02 15.36 0.32
CA GLU A 55 10.82 16.49 -0.19
C GLU A 55 10.23 17.07 -1.50
N ILE A 56 9.79 16.20 -2.42
CA ILE A 56 9.12 16.62 -3.67
C ILE A 56 7.78 17.27 -3.37
N SER A 57 7.00 16.69 -2.44
CA SER A 57 5.70 17.25 -2.04
C SER A 57 5.85 18.65 -1.45
N GLU A 58 6.91 18.91 -0.69
CA GLU A 58 7.19 20.22 -0.09
C GLU A 58 7.70 21.24 -1.10
N SER A 59 8.46 20.81 -2.12
CA SER A 59 9.14 21.72 -3.06
C SER A 59 8.42 21.92 -4.39
N GLU A 60 7.79 20.89 -4.92
CA GLU A 60 7.15 20.85 -6.24
C GLU A 60 5.63 20.64 -6.15
N GLY A 61 5.13 20.20 -4.98
CA GLY A 61 3.72 20.00 -4.69
C GLY A 61 3.32 18.53 -4.61
N GLU A 62 2.20 18.27 -3.92
CA GLU A 62 1.69 16.92 -3.65
C GLU A 62 1.39 16.14 -4.94
N GLU A 63 0.78 16.78 -5.94
CA GLU A 63 0.45 16.14 -7.23
C GLU A 63 1.70 15.61 -7.94
N VAL A 64 2.82 16.34 -7.87
CA VAL A 64 4.10 15.92 -8.44
C VAL A 64 4.68 14.73 -7.68
N ALA A 65 4.60 14.75 -6.35
CA ALA A 65 5.05 13.63 -5.52
C ALA A 65 4.26 12.34 -5.82
N ILE A 66 2.94 12.44 -5.98
CA ILE A 66 2.07 11.33 -6.37
C ILE A 66 2.46 10.81 -7.76
N ALA A 67 2.62 11.69 -8.75
CA ALA A 67 3.01 11.28 -10.11
C ALA A 67 4.36 10.53 -10.14
N VAL A 68 5.33 10.95 -9.31
CA VAL A 68 6.61 10.25 -9.17
C VAL A 68 6.43 8.87 -8.53
N LEU A 69 5.61 8.76 -7.47
CA LEU A 69 5.30 7.47 -6.84
C LEU A 69 4.58 6.51 -7.81
N ASP A 70 3.66 7.02 -8.62
CA ASP A 70 2.98 6.24 -9.67
C ASP A 70 3.96 5.72 -10.73
N GLN A 71 4.93 6.54 -11.15
CA GLN A 71 5.98 6.09 -12.07
C GLN A 71 6.86 5.00 -11.46
N ILE A 72 7.26 5.15 -10.18
CA ILE A 72 8.03 4.12 -9.47
C ILE A 72 7.22 2.82 -9.40
N HIS A 73 5.94 2.91 -9.05
CA HIS A 73 5.05 1.76 -9.00
C HIS A 73 4.93 1.08 -10.38
N GLY A 74 4.77 1.86 -11.44
CA GLY A 74 4.78 1.37 -12.82
C GLY A 74 6.04 0.59 -13.18
N ILE A 75 7.22 1.12 -12.83
CA ILE A 75 8.50 0.43 -13.07
C ILE A 75 8.58 -0.90 -12.31
N LEU A 76 8.10 -0.93 -11.05
CA LEU A 76 8.09 -2.14 -10.22
C LEU A 76 7.12 -3.21 -10.76
N GLU A 77 5.99 -2.80 -11.35
CA GLU A 77 5.06 -3.69 -12.05
C GLU A 77 5.56 -4.12 -13.44
N GLY A 78 6.71 -3.61 -13.90
CA GLY A 78 7.24 -3.88 -15.24
C GLY A 78 6.51 -3.12 -16.35
N ARG A 79 5.76 -2.07 -16.03
CA ARG A 79 5.24 -1.11 -17.01
C ARG A 79 6.36 -0.11 -17.36
N ALA A 80 6.49 0.21 -18.65
CA ALA A 80 7.38 1.29 -19.06
C ALA A 80 6.87 2.62 -18.49
N PRO A 81 7.73 3.52 -18.00
CA PRO A 81 7.31 4.86 -17.63
C PRO A 81 6.78 5.54 -18.90
N ASP A 82 5.48 5.83 -18.94
CA ASP A 82 4.91 6.67 -20.00
C ASP A 82 5.48 8.07 -19.83
N ALA A 83 6.29 8.48 -20.81
CA ALA A 83 6.98 9.75 -20.91
C ALA A 83 6.10 10.85 -21.52
#